data_AF-A0A643BKD9-F1
#
_entry.id   AF-A0A643BKD9-F1
#
_cell.length_a   1.000
_cell.length_b   1.000
_cell.length_c   1.000
_cell.angle_alpha   90.00
_cell.angle_beta   90.00
_cell.angle_gamma   90.00
#
_symmetry.space_group_name_H-M   'P 1'
#
loop_
_entity.id
_entity.type
_entity.pdbx_description
1 polymer ?
#
loop_
_entity_poly.entity_id
_entity_poly.type
_entity_poly.pdbx_seq_one_letter_code
_entity_poly.pdbx_strand_id
1 'polypeptide(L)'
;MTPMENSTKVTEFIFVGITDAPELQMPLFLVFTLIYLITLVGNLGVITLTQLDPRLHTPMFFFLSHLSLVDFGYSTAVTPKVMAGFLIGDKVISYNAYAAQFFFFTVFLIVETFLLASMAYDRHA
;
A
#
# COMPACT_ATOMS: atom_id res chain seq x y z
N MET A 1 13.67 40.50 -25.62
CA MET A 1 13.06 39.17 -25.81
C MET A 1 13.37 38.36 -24.55
N THR A 2 12.50 38.40 -23.56
CA THR A 2 12.65 37.65 -22.31
C THR A 2 12.17 36.22 -22.55
N PRO A 3 12.87 35.18 -22.05
CA PRO A 3 12.37 33.82 -22.16
C PRO A 3 11.09 33.73 -21.32
N MET A 4 9.98 33.30 -21.91
CA MET A 4 8.81 32.88 -21.16
C MET A 4 9.25 31.72 -20.24
N GLU A 5 9.32 31.98 -18.93
CA GLU A 5 9.35 30.92 -17.94
C GLU A 5 8.12 30.03 -18.19
N ASN A 6 8.35 28.76 -18.51
CA ASN A 6 7.30 27.78 -18.61
C ASN A 6 6.78 27.51 -17.18
N SER A 7 5.81 28.32 -16.73
CA SER A 7 5.11 28.14 -15.44
C SER A 7 4.06 27.02 -15.52
N THR A 8 4.39 25.88 -16.13
CA THR A 8 3.57 24.68 -16.00
C THR A 8 3.70 24.15 -14.58
N LYS A 9 2.75 24.49 -13.71
CA LYS A 9 2.52 23.72 -12.48
C LYS A 9 2.23 22.29 -12.92
N VAL A 10 3.11 21.36 -12.58
CA VAL A 10 2.89 19.92 -12.76
C VAL A 10 1.74 19.52 -11.84
N THR A 11 0.51 19.65 -12.32
CA THR A 11 -0.72 19.39 -11.55
C THR A 11 -1.13 17.92 -11.58
N GLU A 12 -0.58 17.15 -12.53
CA GLU A 12 -1.07 15.82 -12.87
C GLU A 12 0.11 14.89 -13.15
N PHE A 13 0.18 13.79 -12.39
CA PHE A 13 1.08 12.68 -12.69
C PHE A 13 0.31 11.65 -13.51
N ILE A 14 0.68 11.50 -14.79
CA ILE A 14 0.14 10.47 -15.66
C ILE A 14 1.01 9.22 -15.50
N PHE A 15 0.42 8.11 -15.04
CA PHE A 15 1.07 6.80 -15.03
C PHE A 15 1.15 6.25 -16.45
N VAL A 16 2.09 6.75 -17.26
CA VAL A 16 2.38 6.25 -18.61
C VAL A 16 3.27 5.01 -18.49
N GLY A 17 2.85 3.86 -19.01
CA GLY A 17 3.71 2.67 -19.10
C GLY A 17 3.04 1.31 -18.83
N ILE A 18 2.04 1.21 -17.95
CA ILE A 18 1.39 -0.10 -17.63
C ILE A 18 0.13 -0.35 -18.48
N THR A 19 -0.43 0.68 -19.11
CA THR A 19 -1.82 0.67 -19.61
C THR A 19 -1.93 0.84 -21.13
N ASP A 20 -0.81 0.85 -21.85
CA ASP A 20 -0.81 0.99 -23.31
C ASP A 20 -1.23 -0.32 -24.02
N ALA A 21 -1.29 -1.43 -23.26
CA ALA A 21 -1.86 -2.70 -23.68
C ALA A 21 -3.20 -2.95 -22.95
N PRO A 22 -4.36 -2.65 -23.57
CA PRO A 22 -5.67 -2.90 -22.95
C PRO A 22 -5.89 -4.38 -22.60
N GLU A 23 -5.20 -5.29 -23.28
CA GLU A 23 -5.17 -6.73 -22.99
C GLU A 23 -4.58 -7.07 -21.61
N LEU A 24 -3.66 -6.24 -21.08
CA LEU A 24 -2.98 -6.49 -19.82
C LEU A 24 -3.70 -5.84 -18.62
N GLN A 25 -4.59 -4.87 -18.84
CA GLN A 25 -5.34 -4.18 -17.78
C GLN A 25 -6.21 -5.13 -16.96
N MET A 26 -6.95 -6.03 -17.63
CA MET A 26 -7.85 -6.98 -16.98
C MET A 26 -7.10 -8.06 -16.17
N PRO A 27 -6.05 -8.71 -16.71
CA PRO A 27 -5.19 -9.60 -15.92
C PRO A 27 -4.56 -8.90 -14.72
N LEU A 28 -4.00 -7.70 -14.90
CA LEU A 28 -3.39 -6.95 -13.80
C LEU A 28 -4.40 -6.58 -12.73
N PHE A 29 -5.58 -6.10 -13.12
CA PHE A 29 -6.69 -5.83 -12.20
C PHE A 29 -7.02 -7.06 -11.36
N LEU A 30 -7.16 -8.23 -11.99
CA LEU A 30 -7.46 -9.48 -11.30
C LEU A 30 -6.34 -9.90 -10.34
N VAL A 31 -5.07 -9.79 -10.76
CA VAL A 31 -3.90 -10.08 -9.91
C VAL A 31 -3.85 -9.14 -8.69
N PHE A 32 -3.98 -7.82 -8.89
CA PHE A 32 -4.01 -6.86 -7.78
C PHE A 32 -5.21 -7.10 -6.86
N THR A 33 -6.37 -7.48 -7.40
CA THR A 33 -7.56 -7.86 -6.60
C THR A 33 -7.26 -9.08 -5.72
N LEU A 34 -6.67 -10.12 -6.29
CA LEU A 34 -6.35 -11.34 -5.57
C LEU A 34 -5.32 -11.08 -4.46
N ILE A 35 -4.26 -10.34 -4.77
CA ILE A 35 -3.25 -9.93 -3.78
C ILE A 35 -3.93 -9.14 -2.65
N TYR A 36 -4.77 -8.16 -2.99
CA TYR A 36 -5.50 -7.37 -1.99
C TYR A 36 -6.35 -8.24 -1.06
N LEU A 37 -7.15 -9.16 -1.62
CA LEU A 37 -8.01 -10.04 -0.83
C LEU A 37 -7.21 -11.00 0.05
N ILE A 38 -6.11 -11.57 -0.46
CA ILE A 38 -5.23 -12.46 0.31
C ILE A 38 -4.59 -11.70 1.47
N THR A 39 -4.03 -10.51 1.20
CA THR A 39 -3.43 -9.65 2.23
C THR A 39 -4.47 -9.23 3.27
N LEU A 40 -5.68 -8.88 2.83
CA LEU A 40 -6.77 -8.49 3.72
C LEU A 40 -7.16 -9.61 4.67
N VAL A 41 -7.48 -10.79 4.12
CA VAL A 41 -7.92 -11.95 4.88
C VAL A 41 -6.80 -12.47 5.80
N GLY A 42 -5.56 -12.51 5.30
CA GLY A 42 -4.41 -12.94 6.08
C GLY A 42 -4.16 -12.05 7.29
N ASN A 43 -4.12 -10.73 7.10
CA ASN A 43 -3.83 -9.78 8.17
C ASN A 43 -4.98 -9.66 9.18
N LEU A 44 -6.24 -9.65 8.72
CA LEU A 44 -7.38 -9.72 9.63
C LEU A 44 -7.41 -11.04 10.41
N GLY A 45 -7.01 -12.15 9.78
CA GLY A 45 -6.89 -13.44 10.44
C GLY A 45 -5.89 -13.42 11.57
N VAL A 46 -4.69 -12.86 11.35
CA VAL A 46 -3.64 -12.72 12.38
C VAL A 46 -4.13 -11.88 13.57
N ILE A 47 -4.73 -10.72 13.30
CA ILE A 47 -5.29 -9.84 14.34
C ILE A 47 -6.38 -10.57 15.13
N THR A 48 -7.30 -11.25 14.43
CA THR A 48 -8.42 -11.93 15.08
C THR A 48 -7.95 -13.10 15.93
N LEU A 49 -6.98 -13.89 15.44
CA LEU A 49 -6.41 -15.02 16.19
C LEU A 49 -5.67 -14.56 17.44
N THR A 50 -4.86 -13.50 17.33
CA THR A 50 -4.12 -12.95 18.49
C THR A 50 -5.05 -12.38 19.56
N GLN A 51 -6.19 -11.79 19.18
CA GLN A 51 -7.18 -11.28 20.13
C GLN A 51 -8.03 -12.39 20.77
N LEU A 52 -8.27 -13.50 20.06
CA LEU A 52 -9.13 -14.60 20.53
C LEU A 52 -8.41 -15.63 21.40
N ASP A 53 -7.12 -15.88 21.15
CA ASP A 53 -6.34 -16.86 21.91
C ASP A 53 -5.35 -16.16 22.86
N PRO A 54 -5.62 -16.16 24.19
CA PRO A 54 -4.73 -15.56 25.17
C PRO A 54 -3.31 -16.14 25.17
N ARG A 55 -3.13 -17.36 24.68
CA ARG A 55 -1.82 -18.04 24.59
C ARG A 55 -0.94 -17.44 23.50
N LEU A 56 -1.53 -16.71 22.56
CA LEU A 56 -0.84 -15.95 21.52
C LEU A 56 -0.45 -14.54 21.98
N HIS A 57 -0.73 -14.12 23.22
CA HIS A 57 -0.25 -12.84 23.77
C HIS A 57 1.25 -12.89 24.16
N THR A 58 2.10 -13.31 23.21
CA THR A 58 3.54 -13.15 23.32
C THR A 58 3.99 -11.88 22.58
N PRO A 59 5.15 -11.29 22.94
CA PRO A 59 5.66 -10.07 22.31
C PRO A 59 5.73 -10.17 20.78
N MET A 60 6.18 -11.32 20.26
CA MET A 60 6.23 -11.62 18.83
C MET A 60 4.86 -11.47 18.14
N PHE A 61 3.79 -12.03 18.71
CA PHE A 61 2.45 -11.96 18.12
C PHE A 61 1.80 -10.58 18.28
N PHE A 62 2.16 -9.83 19.32
CA PHE A 62 1.81 -8.43 19.45
C PHE A 62 2.40 -7.58 18.31
N PHE A 63 3.70 -7.77 18.00
CA PHE A 63 4.33 -7.12 16.84
C PHE A 63 3.71 -7.58 15.53
N LEU A 64 3.38 -8.87 15.41
CA LEU A 64 2.72 -9.42 14.23
C LEU A 64 1.34 -8.79 13.99
N SER A 65 0.56 -8.55 15.05
CA SER A 65 -0.73 -7.86 14.94
C SER A 65 -0.58 -6.40 14.51
N HIS A 66 0.47 -5.70 14.95
CA HIS A 66 0.76 -4.33 14.50
C HIS A 66 1.22 -4.30 13.04
N LEU A 67 2.04 -5.27 12.64
CA LEU A 67 2.47 -5.43 11.26
C LEU A 67 1.27 -5.69 10.34
N SER A 68 0.35 -6.57 10.76
CA SER A 68 -0.88 -6.82 10.03
C SER A 68 -1.77 -5.59 9.86
N LEU A 69 -1.82 -4.69 10.85
CA LEU A 69 -2.57 -3.44 10.75
C LEU A 69 -1.92 -2.47 9.75
N VAL A 70 -0.58 -2.40 9.75
CA VAL A 70 0.21 -1.61 8.81
C VAL A 70 0.01 -2.12 7.38
N ASP A 71 0.10 -3.42 7.15
CA ASP A 71 -0.12 -4.04 5.85
C ASP A 71 -1.54 -3.83 5.32
N PHE A 72 -2.54 -3.88 6.20
CA PHE A 72 -3.92 -3.57 5.85
C PHE A 72 -4.08 -2.09 5.42
N GLY A 73 -3.49 -1.16 6.17
CA GLY A 73 -3.50 0.26 5.84
C GLY A 73 -2.79 0.55 4.52
N TYR A 74 -1.62 -0.06 4.31
CA TYR A 74 -0.84 0.05 3.08
C TYR A 74 -1.61 -0.48 1.87
N SER A 75 -2.17 -1.68 1.98
CA SER A 75 -2.91 -2.32 0.89
C SER A 75 -4.18 -1.53 0.53
N THR A 76 -4.85 -0.94 1.51
CA THR A 76 -6.05 -0.10 1.30
C THR A 76 -5.74 1.29 0.73
N ALA A 77 -4.57 1.86 1.03
CA ALA A 77 -4.16 3.17 0.50
C ALA A 77 -3.70 3.11 -0.98
N VAL A 78 -3.10 1.98 -1.38
CA VAL A 78 -2.46 1.83 -2.70
C VAL A 78 -3.38 1.08 -3.69
N THR A 79 -3.96 -0.05 -3.28
CA THR A 79 -4.63 -0.98 -4.21
C THR A 79 -5.90 -0.42 -4.85
N PRO A 80 -6.85 0.20 -4.12
CA PRO A 80 -8.08 0.73 -4.72
C PRO A 80 -7.83 1.81 -5.77
N LYS A 81 -6.77 2.61 -5.59
CA LYS A 81 -6.35 3.65 -6.53
C LYS A 81 -5.74 3.07 -7.80
N VAL A 82 -4.88 2.07 -7.67
CA VAL A 82 -4.30 1.36 -8.82
C VAL A 82 -5.39 0.63 -9.62
N MET A 83 -6.33 -0.02 -8.91
CA MET A 83 -7.50 -0.67 -9.49
C MET A 83 -8.44 0.30 -10.21
N ALA A 84 -8.73 1.46 -9.62
CA ALA A 84 -9.55 2.51 -10.25
C ALA A 84 -8.89 3.03 -11.54
N GLY A 85 -7.55 3.15 -11.56
CA GLY A 85 -6.79 3.52 -12.75
C GLY A 85 -6.86 2.49 -13.88
N PHE A 86 -7.08 1.20 -13.57
CA PHE A 86 -7.30 0.17 -14.59
C PHE A 86 -8.74 0.14 -15.13
N LEU A 87 -9.74 0.42 -14.29
CA LEU A 87 -11.16 0.33 -14.65
C LEU A 87 -11.70 1.56 -15.39
N ILE A 88 -11.34 2.76 -14.94
CA ILE A 88 -11.97 4.01 -15.39
C ILE A 88 -11.14 4.67 -16.52
N GLY A 89 -9.87 4.27 -16.69
CA GLY A 89 -8.95 4.91 -17.64
C GLY A 89 -8.55 6.34 -17.25
N ASP A 90 -9.17 6.89 -16.21
CA ASP A 90 -8.92 8.22 -15.68
C ASP A 90 -7.74 8.18 -14.70
N LYS A 91 -6.55 8.39 -15.26
CA LYS A 91 -5.25 8.31 -14.57
C LYS A 91 -4.81 9.63 -13.93
N VAL A 92 -5.70 10.61 -13.89
CA VAL A 92 -5.33 11.94 -13.41
C VAL A 92 -5.36 11.95 -11.89
N ILE A 93 -4.21 11.65 -11.28
CA ILE A 93 -4.02 11.83 -9.85
C ILE A 93 -3.59 13.29 -9.62
N SER A 94 -4.41 14.02 -8.88
CA SER A 94 -4.01 15.33 -8.36
C SER A 94 -2.71 15.21 -7.58
N TYR A 95 -1.80 16.17 -7.78
CA TYR A 95 -0.53 16.26 -7.06
C TYR A 95 -0.66 16.02 -5.54
N ASN A 96 -1.69 16.61 -4.90
CA ASN A 96 -1.92 16.44 -3.45
C ASN A 96 -2.26 14.99 -3.07
N ALA A 97 -3.01 14.28 -3.91
CA ALA A 97 -3.40 12.90 -3.67
C ALA A 97 -2.23 11.94 -3.93
N TYR A 98 -1.35 12.25 -4.89
CA TYR A 98 -0.08 11.54 -5.07
C TYR A 98 0.86 11.76 -3.88
N ALA A 99 1.02 13.02 -3.44
CA ALA A 99 1.85 13.36 -2.29
C ALA A 99 1.36 12.67 -1.00
N ALA A 100 0.05 12.63 -0.76
CA ALA A 100 -0.53 11.89 0.36
C ALA A 100 -0.26 10.38 0.26
N GLN A 101 -0.43 9.77 -0.91
CA GLN A 101 -0.12 8.35 -1.11
C GLN A 101 1.35 8.04 -0.85
N PHE A 102 2.26 8.85 -1.38
CA PHE A 102 3.69 8.69 -1.15
C PHE A 102 4.05 8.87 0.33
N PHE A 103 3.45 9.85 1.01
CA PHE A 103 3.64 10.04 2.45
C PHE A 103 3.21 8.81 3.27
N PHE A 104 2.00 8.30 3.05
CA PHE A 104 1.53 7.10 3.74
C PHE A 104 2.38 5.88 3.42
N PHE A 105 2.79 5.71 2.16
CA PHE A 105 3.71 4.64 1.74
C PHE A 105 5.02 4.69 2.53
N THR A 106 5.66 5.86 2.61
CA THR A 106 6.92 6.01 3.35
C THR A 106 6.74 5.75 4.85
N VAL A 107 5.66 6.26 5.45
CA VAL A 107 5.37 6.02 6.87
C VAL A 107 5.16 4.53 7.15
N PHE A 108 4.36 3.84 6.34
CA PHE A 108 4.12 2.40 6.52
C PHE A 108 5.39 1.58 6.33
N LEU A 109 6.22 1.88 5.34
CA LEU A 109 7.50 1.21 5.12
C LEU A 109 8.46 1.36 6.33
N ILE A 110 8.51 2.57 6.91
CA ILE A 110 9.31 2.83 8.11
C ILE A 110 8.80 1.98 9.28
N VAL A 111 7.49 1.99 9.53
CA VAL A 111 6.88 1.22 10.63
C VAL A 111 7.10 -0.28 10.44
N GLU A 112 6.89 -0.80 9.22
CA GLU A 112 7.16 -2.21 8.88
C GLU A 112 8.61 -2.58 9.20
N THR A 113 9.57 -1.75 8.79
CA THR A 113 11.00 -2.01 9.05
C THR A 113 11.30 -2.05 10.55
N PHE A 114 10.75 -1.11 11.34
CA PHE A 114 10.92 -1.10 12.79
C PHE A 114 10.29 -2.32 13.46
N LEU A 115 9.11 -2.77 13.01
CA LEU A 115 8.45 -3.96 13.53
C LEU A 115 9.20 -5.25 13.17
N LEU A 116 9.73 -5.35 11.95
CA LEU A 116 10.58 -6.48 11.54
C LEU A 116 11.86 -6.52 12.37
N ALA A 117 12.48 -5.36 12.60
CA ALA A 117 13.67 -5.26 13.45
C ALA A 117 13.37 -5.63 14.91
N SER A 118 12.23 -5.20 15.46
CA SER A 118 11.84 -5.56 16.83
C SER A 118 11.54 -7.05 16.97
N MET A 119 10.88 -7.67 15.98
CA MET A 119 10.65 -9.13 15.96
C MET A 119 11.95 -9.92 15.84
N ALA A 120 12.90 -9.44 15.03
CA ALA A 120 14.23 -10.05 14.94
C ALA A 120 14.98 -9.93 16.28
N TYR A 121 14.90 -8.78 16.94
CA TYR A 121 15.52 -8.57 18.24
C TYR A 121 14.89 -9.45 19.33
N ASP A 122 13.55 -9.49 19.42
CA ASP A 122 12.80 -10.33 20.39
C ASP A 122 13.13 -11.82 20.24
N ARG A 123 13.37 -12.28 19.00
CA ARG A 123 13.78 -13.66 18.72
C ARG A 123 15.22 -13.98 19.15
N HIS A 124 16.08 -12.96 19.23
CA HIS A 124 17.52 -13.11 19.49
C HIS A 124 17.97 -12.63 20.88
N ALA A 125 17.07 -12.02 21.66
CA ALA A 125 17.26 -11.63 23.06
C ALA A 125 17.01 -12.81 24.02
#